data_AF-A0A2G6NM28-F1
#
_entry.id   AF-A0A2G6NM28-F1
#
_cell.length_a   1.000
_cell.length_b   1.000
_cell.length_c   1.000
_cell.angle_alpha   90.00
_cell.angle_beta   90.00
_cell.angle_gamma   90.00
#
_symmetry.space_group_name_H-M   'P 1'
#
loop_
_entity.id
_entity.type
_entity.pdbx_description
1 polymer ?
#
loop_
_entity_poly.entity_id
_entity_poly.type
_entity_poly.pdbx_seq_one_letter_code
_entity_poly.pdbx_strand_id
1 'polypeptide(L)'
;MIGGFLNLSIGIEFNQTTQILIVVTFAVATAFIVAFNLKAGLKKLADFNLYLLYGVVFLCFFISGAAQFMMDTTSTAFGLLFNNFFKISLWTDSIRQEGFPQGWTIFYWAWWLIYAPTMGIFLAKISKGRSIRQTGLTIIAAGSVGCWLLYIVFGNYGLYLD
;
A
#
# COMPACT_ATOMS: atom_id res chain seq x y z
N MET A 1 -0.33 11.00 -7.16
CA MET A 1 1.03 10.74 -6.64
C MET A 1 2.12 11.06 -7.66
N ILE A 2 2.27 10.30 -8.76
CA ILE A 2 3.34 10.56 -9.77
C ILE A 2 3.24 11.97 -10.37
N GLY A 3 2.05 12.40 -10.78
CA GLY A 3 1.84 13.75 -11.31
C GLY A 3 2.15 14.86 -10.30
N GLY A 4 1.89 14.64 -9.01
CA GLY A 4 2.26 15.58 -7.94
C GLY A 4 3.76 15.63 -7.70
N PHE A 5 4.44 14.48 -7.77
CA PHE A 5 5.90 14.43 -7.70
C PHE A 5 6.57 15.15 -8.88
N LEU A 6 6.06 14.98 -10.10
CA LEU A 6 6.57 15.68 -11.30
C LEU A 6 6.40 17.20 -11.19
N ASN A 7 5.30 17.64 -10.59
CA ASN A 7 5.08 19.05 -10.31
C ASN A 7 6.11 19.60 -9.31
N LEU A 8 6.35 18.88 -8.21
CA LEU A 8 7.29 19.29 -7.17
C LEU A 8 8.76 19.26 -7.63
N SER A 9 9.14 18.28 -8.46
CA SER A 9 10.55 18.06 -8.84
C SER A 9 10.96 18.77 -10.13
N ILE A 10 10.07 18.85 -11.12
CA ILE A 10 10.39 19.35 -12.48
C ILE A 10 9.46 20.49 -12.91
N GLY A 11 8.52 20.91 -12.05
CA GLY A 11 7.59 22.02 -12.34
C GLY A 11 6.49 21.70 -13.36
N ILE A 12 6.32 20.43 -13.76
CA ILE A 12 5.29 20.06 -14.74
C ILE A 12 3.91 20.12 -14.07
N GLU A 13 3.01 20.94 -14.60
CA GLU A 13 1.66 21.07 -14.05
C GLU A 13 0.86 19.76 -14.17
N PHE A 14 0.10 19.49 -13.11
CA PHE A 14 -0.79 18.35 -13.03
C PHE A 14 -2.10 18.65 -13.77
N ASN A 15 -2.08 18.45 -15.10
CA ASN A 15 -3.25 18.59 -15.96
C ASN A 15 -3.71 17.24 -16.54
N GLN A 16 -4.91 17.21 -17.15
CA GLN A 16 -5.49 16.00 -17.74
C GLN A 16 -4.59 15.38 -18.82
N THR A 17 -3.88 16.21 -19.60
CA THR A 17 -2.94 15.78 -20.63
C THR A 17 -1.76 15.02 -20.02
N THR A 18 -1.15 15.54 -18.96
CA THR A 18 -0.04 14.89 -18.23
C THR A 18 -0.48 13.54 -17.66
N GLN A 19 -1.71 13.44 -17.12
CA GLN A 19 -2.25 12.17 -16.61
C GLN A 19 -2.38 11.12 -17.73
N ILE A 20 -2.95 11.50 -18.87
CA ILE A 20 -3.10 10.60 -20.02
C ILE A 20 -1.73 10.14 -20.52
N LEU A 21 -0.76 11.06 -20.64
CA LEU A 21 0.60 10.72 -21.08
C LEU A 21 1.29 9.73 -20.14
N ILE A 22 1.15 9.90 -18.82
CA ILE A 22 1.68 8.95 -17.84
C ILE A 22 1.06 7.57 -18.06
N VAL A 23 -0.26 7.48 -18.13
CA VAL A 23 -0.97 6.20 -18.30
C VAL A 23 -0.57 5.50 -19.60
N VAL A 24 -0.54 6.23 -20.72
CA VAL A 24 -0.15 5.69 -22.03
C VAL A 24 1.29 5.20 -22.00
N THR A 25 2.20 5.96 -21.39
CA THR A 25 3.62 5.57 -21.27
C THR A 25 3.76 4.27 -20.48
N PHE A 26 3.08 4.14 -19.33
CA PHE A 26 3.10 2.90 -18.55
C PHE A 26 2.46 1.72 -19.30
N ALA A 27 1.36 1.95 -20.03
CA ALA A 27 0.71 0.92 -20.84
C ALA A 27 1.63 0.40 -21.95
N VAL A 28 2.28 1.30 -22.70
CA VAL A 28 3.22 0.94 -23.77
C VAL A 28 4.44 0.24 -23.20
N ALA A 29 5.01 0.73 -22.09
CA ALA A 29 6.15 0.09 -21.44
C ALA A 29 5.82 -1.34 -20.98
N THR A 30 4.64 -1.53 -20.40
CA THR A 30 4.17 -2.86 -19.95
C THR A 30 3.94 -3.79 -21.14
N ALA A 31 3.30 -3.30 -22.21
CA ALA A 31 3.10 -4.06 -23.44
C ALA A 31 4.42 -4.49 -24.08
N PHE A 32 5.41 -3.61 -24.09
CA PHE A 32 6.75 -3.89 -24.60
C PHE A 32 7.45 -4.99 -23.78
N ILE A 33 7.41 -4.90 -22.45
CA ILE A 33 8.01 -5.93 -21.58
C ILE A 33 7.42 -7.32 -21.85
N VAL A 34 6.10 -7.39 -22.07
CA VAL A 34 5.39 -8.63 -22.39
C VAL A 34 5.77 -9.14 -23.79
N ALA A 35 5.78 -8.26 -24.80
CA ALA A 35 6.09 -8.63 -26.18
C ALA A 35 7.51 -9.21 -26.34
N PHE A 36 8.49 -8.64 -25.62
CA PHE A 36 9.89 -9.06 -25.69
C PHE A 36 10.27 -10.12 -24.65
N ASN A 37 9.30 -10.69 -23.92
CA ASN A 37 9.51 -11.76 -22.92
C ASN A 37 10.63 -11.44 -21.90
N LEU A 38 10.74 -10.18 -21.47
CA LEU A 38 11.80 -9.69 -20.58
C LEU A 38 11.59 -10.08 -19.11
N LYS A 39 11.24 -11.35 -18.84
CA LYS A 39 10.91 -11.88 -17.51
C LYS A 39 12.05 -11.69 -16.50
N ALA A 40 13.30 -11.83 -16.95
CA ALA A 40 14.48 -11.61 -16.10
C ALA A 40 14.66 -10.12 -15.72
N GLY A 41 14.36 -9.20 -16.66
CA GLY A 41 14.39 -7.76 -16.39
C GLY A 41 13.30 -7.33 -15.42
N LEU A 42 12.09 -7.87 -15.57
CA LEU A 42 10.96 -7.60 -14.67
C LEU A 42 11.26 -8.01 -13.23
N LYS A 43 11.89 -9.19 -13.04
CA LYS A 43 12.32 -9.62 -11.70
C LYS A 43 13.32 -8.66 -11.07
N LYS A 44 14.37 -8.27 -11.81
CA LYS A 44 15.37 -7.30 -11.32
C LYS A 44 14.73 -5.95 -10.96
N LEU A 45 13.77 -5.49 -11.75
CA LEU A 45 13.05 -4.24 -11.48
C LEU A 45 12.18 -4.36 -10.22
N ALA A 46 11.50 -5.48 -10.02
CA ALA A 46 10.73 -5.74 -8.82
C ALA A 46 11.61 -5.81 -7.57
N ASP A 47 12.75 -6.51 -7.65
CA ASP A 47 13.73 -6.58 -6.56
C ASP A 47 14.29 -5.18 -6.24
N PHE A 48 14.66 -4.40 -7.27
CA PHE A 48 15.11 -3.01 -7.10
C PHE A 48 14.04 -2.12 -6.44
N ASN A 49 12.77 -2.26 -6.84
CA ASN A 49 11.67 -1.53 -6.22
C ASN A 49 11.51 -1.86 -4.74
N LEU A 50 11.68 -3.13 -4.35
CA LEU A 50 11.67 -3.53 -2.94
C LEU A 50 12.85 -2.94 -2.16
N TYR A 51 14.06 -2.94 -2.73
CA TYR A 51 15.22 -2.30 -2.09
C TYR A 51 15.04 -0.80 -1.94
N LEU A 52 14.48 -0.14 -2.96
CA LEU A 52 14.17 1.28 -2.91
C LEU A 52 13.13 1.56 -1.83
N LEU A 53 12.06 0.76 -1.75
CA LEU A 53 11.04 0.88 -0.70
C LEU A 53 11.67 0.78 0.69
N TYR A 54 12.48 -0.25 0.95
CA TYR A 54 13.15 -0.41 2.23
C TYR A 54 14.13 0.72 2.52
N GLY A 55 14.84 1.21 1.50
CA GLY A 55 15.71 2.38 1.60
C GLY A 55 14.93 3.63 2.03
N VAL A 56 13.82 3.95 1.37
CA VAL A 56 13.00 5.12 1.72
C VAL A 56 12.41 4.98 3.11
N VAL A 57 11.86 3.81 3.47
CA VAL A 57 11.35 3.54 4.83
C VAL A 57 12.45 3.76 5.87
N PHE A 58 13.66 3.23 5.63
CA PHE A 58 14.79 3.39 6.53
C PHE A 58 15.21 4.86 6.68
N LEU A 59 15.34 5.57 5.56
CA LEU A 59 15.70 7.00 5.56
C LEU A 59 14.63 7.83 6.30
N CYS A 60 13.35 7.62 5.99
CA CYS A 60 12.26 8.32 6.66
C CYS A 60 12.21 8.02 8.16
N PHE A 61 12.43 6.77 8.58
CA PHE A 61 12.38 6.41 9.99
C PHE A 61 13.56 7.00 10.79
N PHE A 62 14.78 6.87 10.29
CA PHE A 62 15.98 7.27 11.05
C PHE A 62 16.41 8.72 10.87
N ILE A 63 16.22 9.30 9.67
CA ILE A 63 16.76 10.63 9.34
C ILE A 63 15.76 11.74 9.63
N SER A 64 14.45 11.47 9.64
CA SER A 64 13.42 12.49 9.88
C SER A 64 13.45 13.11 11.27
N GLY A 65 14.14 12.49 12.24
CA GLY A 65 14.09 12.87 13.65
C GLY A 65 12.77 12.50 14.36
N ALA A 66 11.77 12.01 13.63
CA ALA A 66 10.44 11.68 14.17
C ALA A 66 10.33 10.23 14.68
N ALA A 67 11.44 9.48 14.77
CA ALA A 67 11.42 8.06 15.15
C ALA A 67 10.69 7.79 16.48
N GLN A 68 10.90 8.64 17.49
CA GLN A 68 10.21 8.52 18.78
C GLN A 68 8.70 8.75 18.62
N PHE A 69 8.30 9.82 17.94
CA PHE A 69 6.89 10.12 17.66
C PHE A 69 6.19 8.99 16.90
N MET A 70 6.87 8.40 15.91
CA MET A 70 6.32 7.26 15.15
C MET A 70 6.07 6.05 16.06
N MET A 71 6.99 5.74 16.97
CA MET A 71 6.86 4.59 17.88
C MET A 71 5.75 4.80 18.93
N ASP A 72 5.65 6.00 19.50
CA ASP A 72 4.64 6.36 20.49
C ASP A 72 3.23 6.36 19.88
N THR A 73 3.09 6.97 18.70
CA THR A 73 1.81 7.03 17.98
C THR A 73 1.39 5.65 17.52
N THR A 74 2.33 4.82 17.06
CA THR A 74 2.05 3.42 16.68
C THR A 74 1.54 2.61 17.87
N SER A 75 2.19 2.72 19.02
CA SER A 75 1.78 2.02 20.24
C SER A 75 0.36 2.41 20.68
N THR A 76 0.06 3.71 20.59
CA THR A 76 -1.28 4.25 20.84
C THR A 76 -2.30 3.72 19.83
N ALA A 77 -1.96 3.73 18.54
CA ALA A 77 -2.82 3.24 17.47
C ALA A 77 -3.17 1.76 17.63
N PHE A 78 -2.23 0.91 18.08
CA PHE A 78 -2.52 -0.48 18.42
C PHE A 78 -3.53 -0.60 19.55
N GLY A 79 -3.36 0.16 20.63
CA GLY A 79 -4.32 0.18 21.73
C GLY A 79 -5.73 0.59 21.28
N LEU A 80 -5.82 1.63 20.45
CA LEU A 80 -7.08 2.11 19.88
C LEU A 80 -7.73 1.08 18.94
N LEU A 81 -6.94 0.39 18.12
CA LEU A 81 -7.41 -0.65 17.21
C LEU A 81 -8.10 -1.77 17.99
N PHE A 82 -7.46 -2.29 19.04
CA PHE A 82 -8.04 -3.37 19.83
C PHE A 82 -9.28 -2.93 20.62
N ASN A 83 -9.26 -1.72 21.18
CA ASN A 83 -10.41 -1.19 21.93
C ASN A 83 -11.63 -1.00 21.01
N ASN A 84 -11.42 -0.45 19.82
CA ASN A 84 -12.51 -0.10 18.91
C ASN A 84 -12.82 -1.16 17.86
N PHE A 85 -12.14 -2.32 17.86
CA PHE A 85 -12.20 -3.32 16.78
C PHE A 85 -13.64 -3.68 16.37
N PHE A 86 -14.48 -4.09 17.33
CA PHE A 86 -15.85 -4.48 17.04
C PHE A 86 -16.71 -3.30 16.60
N LYS A 87 -16.49 -2.12 17.18
CA LYS A 87 -17.19 -0.89 16.82
C LYS A 87 -16.94 -0.55 15.36
N ILE A 88 -15.67 -0.47 14.93
CA ILE A 88 -15.32 -0.11 13.55
C ILE A 88 -15.69 -1.22 12.55
N SER A 89 -15.68 -2.49 12.98
CA SER A 89 -16.04 -3.63 12.11
C SER A 89 -17.52 -3.66 11.75
N LEU A 90 -18.38 -3.18 12.65
CA LEU A 90 -19.84 -3.17 12.48
C LEU A 90 -20.41 -1.76 12.27
N TRP A 91 -19.54 -0.78 12.03
CA TRP A 91 -19.98 0.61 11.89
C TRP A 91 -20.60 0.86 10.52
N THR A 92 -21.91 1.09 10.52
CA THR A 92 -22.70 1.41 9.32
C THR A 92 -23.15 2.87 9.26
N ASP A 93 -22.85 3.65 10.31
CA ASP A 93 -23.24 5.05 10.45
C ASP A 93 -24.74 5.31 10.21
N SER A 94 -25.59 4.51 10.86
CA SER A 94 -27.04 4.54 10.65
C SER A 94 -27.75 5.78 11.22
N ILE A 95 -27.15 6.45 12.22
CA ILE A 95 -27.78 7.55 12.95
C ILE A 95 -27.42 8.90 12.35
N ARG A 96 -26.13 9.21 12.20
CA ARG A 96 -25.67 10.53 11.74
C ARG A 96 -25.55 10.62 10.23
N GLN A 97 -25.36 9.48 9.55
CA GLN A 97 -25.26 9.40 8.09
C GLN A 97 -24.22 10.38 7.51
N GLU A 98 -23.12 10.57 8.23
CA GLU A 98 -21.95 11.35 7.78
C GLU A 98 -21.26 10.69 6.59
N GLY A 99 -21.50 9.38 6.38
CA GLY A 99 -21.09 8.68 5.16
C GLY A 99 -19.66 8.13 5.18
N PHE A 100 -18.97 8.23 6.33
CA PHE A 100 -17.59 7.78 6.46
C PHE A 100 -17.40 6.27 6.16
N PRO A 101 -18.16 5.33 6.75
CA PRO A 101 -17.96 3.91 6.44
C PRO A 101 -18.30 3.58 4.99
N GLN A 102 -19.20 4.32 4.35
CA GLN A 102 -19.54 4.16 2.93
C GLN A 102 -18.39 4.64 2.02
N GLY A 103 -17.80 5.80 2.33
CA GLY A 103 -16.71 6.37 1.55
C GLY A 103 -15.37 5.63 1.69
N TRP A 104 -15.09 5.06 2.88
CA TRP A 104 -13.81 4.40 3.17
C TRP A 104 -13.94 2.89 3.35
N THR A 105 -14.65 2.45 4.37
CA THR A 105 -14.71 1.03 4.76
C THR A 105 -15.27 0.16 3.64
N ILE A 106 -16.43 0.52 3.09
CA ILE A 106 -17.09 -0.22 2.01
C ILE A 106 -16.25 -0.15 0.73
N PHE A 107 -15.66 1.01 0.41
CA PHE A 107 -14.75 1.16 -0.72
C PHE A 107 -13.56 0.21 -0.64
N TYR A 108 -12.88 0.13 0.51
CA TYR A 108 -11.76 -0.80 0.68
C TYR A 108 -12.20 -2.26 0.62
N TRP A 109 -13.34 -2.63 1.21
CA TRP A 109 -13.88 -3.98 1.07
C TRP A 109 -14.15 -4.34 -0.39
N ALA A 110 -14.79 -3.45 -1.15
CA ALA A 110 -15.05 -3.63 -2.57
C ALA A 110 -13.75 -3.75 -3.38
N TRP A 111 -12.76 -2.90 -3.09
CA TRP A 111 -11.42 -3.00 -3.66
C TRP A 111 -10.84 -4.40 -3.43
N TRP A 112 -10.75 -4.86 -2.18
CA TRP A 112 -10.11 -6.14 -1.87
C TRP A 112 -10.83 -7.33 -2.52
N LEU A 113 -12.16 -7.29 -2.63
CA LEU A 113 -12.93 -8.32 -3.32
C LEU A 113 -12.60 -8.41 -4.82
N ILE A 114 -12.40 -7.27 -5.48
CA ILE A 114 -12.02 -7.24 -6.91
C ILE A 114 -10.63 -7.84 -7.13
N TYR A 115 -9.68 -7.58 -6.22
CA TYR A 115 -8.30 -8.09 -6.33
C TYR A 115 -8.12 -9.52 -5.80
N ALA A 116 -9.08 -10.05 -5.04
CA ALA A 116 -9.01 -11.37 -4.42
C ALA A 116 -8.72 -12.51 -5.42
N PRO A 117 -9.35 -12.60 -6.62
CA PRO A 117 -9.06 -13.68 -7.56
C PRO A 117 -7.61 -13.66 -8.08
N THR A 118 -7.13 -12.48 -8.48
CA THR A 118 -5.77 -12.31 -9.02
C THR A 118 -4.72 -12.61 -7.97
N MET A 119 -4.89 -12.09 -6.74
CA MET A 119 -3.98 -12.34 -5.63
C MET A 119 -4.04 -13.81 -5.17
N GLY A 120 -5.24 -14.42 -5.13
CA GLY A 120 -5.42 -15.81 -4.76
C GLY A 120 -4.62 -16.77 -5.65
N ILE A 121 -4.67 -16.58 -6.97
CA ILE A 121 -3.89 -17.37 -7.93
C ILE A 121 -2.38 -17.17 -7.72
N PHE A 122 -1.95 -15.92 -7.50
CA PHE A 122 -0.54 -15.62 -7.26
C PHE A 122 -0.03 -16.29 -5.96
N LEU A 123 -0.77 -16.14 -4.87
CA LEU A 123 -0.44 -16.72 -3.57
C LEU A 123 -0.42 -18.26 -3.62
N ALA A 124 -1.35 -18.88 -4.34
CA ALA A 124 -1.37 -20.32 -4.55
C ALA A 124 -0.11 -20.81 -5.30
N LYS A 125 0.34 -20.08 -6.32
CA LYS A 125 1.54 -20.43 -7.10
C LYS A 125 2.82 -20.39 -6.26
N ILE A 126 2.99 -19.37 -5.43
CA ILE A 126 4.20 -19.23 -4.59
C ILE A 126 4.19 -20.12 -3.34
N SER A 127 3.01 -20.63 -2.94
CA SER A 127 2.83 -21.45 -1.74
C SER A 127 2.87 -22.96 -2.02
N LYS A 128 3.35 -23.38 -3.19
CA LYS A 128 3.43 -24.79 -3.59
C LYS A 128 4.25 -25.59 -2.57
N GLY A 129 3.66 -26.68 -2.04
CA GLY A 129 4.30 -27.57 -1.07
C GLY A 129 4.14 -27.19 0.40
N ARG A 130 3.40 -26.12 0.73
CA ARG A 130 3.07 -25.74 2.12
C ARG A 130 1.69 -26.25 2.52
N SER A 131 1.51 -26.52 3.82
CA SER A 131 0.17 -26.83 4.36
C SER A 131 -0.75 -25.61 4.29
N ILE A 132 -2.06 -25.85 4.18
CA ILE A 132 -3.08 -24.78 4.13
C ILE A 132 -2.95 -23.86 5.35
N ARG A 133 -2.74 -24.42 6.54
CA ARG A 133 -2.58 -23.66 7.78
C ARG A 133 -1.34 -22.76 7.77
N GLN A 134 -0.18 -23.27 7.33
CA GLN A 134 1.05 -22.48 7.25
C GLN A 134 0.93 -21.36 6.21
N THR A 135 0.34 -21.66 5.06
CA THR A 135 0.09 -20.70 3.99
C THR A 135 -0.82 -19.57 4.48
N GLY A 136 -1.96 -19.90 5.08
CA GLY A 136 -2.89 -18.91 5.62
C GLY A 136 -2.26 -18.00 6.66
N LEU A 137 -1.55 -18.57 7.65
CA LEU A 137 -0.88 -17.78 8.68
C LEU A 137 0.23 -16.89 8.12
N THR A 138 1.01 -17.40 7.16
CA THR A 138 2.10 -16.62 6.54
C THR A 138 1.54 -15.45 5.75
N ILE A 139 0.46 -15.65 4.99
CA ILE A 139 -0.18 -14.61 4.19
C ILE A 139 -0.74 -13.50 5.10
N ILE A 140 -1.47 -13.88 6.14
CA ILE A 140 -2.05 -12.92 7.09
C ILE A 140 -0.94 -12.14 7.79
N ALA A 141 0.08 -12.82 8.32
CA ALA A 141 1.16 -12.18 9.05
C ALA A 141 2.00 -11.28 8.14
N ALA A 142 2.50 -11.80 7.02
CA ALA A 142 3.36 -11.04 6.11
C ALA A 142 2.63 -9.85 5.47
N GLY A 143 1.37 -10.03 5.08
CA GLY A 143 0.54 -8.95 4.56
C GLY A 143 0.30 -7.85 5.59
N SER A 144 -0.06 -8.23 6.83
CA SER A 144 -0.30 -7.27 7.91
C SER A 144 0.95 -6.50 8.28
N VAL A 145 2.09 -7.18 8.46
CA VAL A 145 3.37 -6.54 8.80
C VAL A 145 3.83 -5.59 7.70
N GLY A 146 3.68 -5.97 6.43
CA GLY A 146 4.02 -5.12 5.30
C GLY A 146 3.19 -3.82 5.29
N CYS A 147 1.88 -3.93 5.49
CA CYS A 147 1.01 -2.75 5.59
C CYS A 147 1.33 -1.90 6.81
N TRP A 148 1.48 -2.51 7.99
CA TRP A 148 1.82 -1.81 9.23
C TRP A 148 3.12 -1.03 9.09
N LEU A 149 4.17 -1.62 8.52
CA LEU A 149 5.44 -0.93 8.31
C LEU A 149 5.28 0.35 7.49
N LEU A 150 4.44 0.35 6.45
CA LEU A 150 4.18 1.54 5.65
C LEU A 150 3.38 2.60 6.42
N TYR A 151 2.36 2.21 7.19
CA TYR A 151 1.58 3.15 8.00
C TYR A 151 2.38 3.72 9.17
N ILE A 152 3.23 2.90 9.80
CA ILE A 152 4.10 3.31 10.90
C ILE A 152 5.06 4.41 10.45
N VAL A 153 5.62 4.29 9.25
CA VAL A 153 6.57 5.27 8.74
C VAL A 153 5.87 6.41 8.02
N PHE A 154 5.18 6.15 6.92
CA PHE A 154 4.61 7.22 6.10
C PHE A 154 3.36 7.86 6.71
N GLY A 155 2.50 7.07 7.35
CA GLY A 155 1.30 7.59 8.01
C GLY A 155 1.65 8.54 9.16
N ASN A 156 2.50 8.08 10.08
CA ASN A 156 2.95 8.93 11.19
C ASN A 156 3.86 10.07 10.73
N TYR A 157 4.66 9.89 9.68
CA TYR A 157 5.46 11.00 9.15
C TYR A 157 4.57 12.12 8.60
N GLY A 158 3.47 11.78 7.92
CA GLY A 158 2.46 12.77 7.51
C GLY A 158 1.90 13.52 8.72
N LEU A 159 1.46 12.78 9.76
CA LEU A 159 0.93 13.37 10.99
C LEU A 159 1.94 14.22 11.77
N TYR A 160 3.24 13.96 11.62
CA TYR A 160 4.30 14.75 12.25
C TYR A 160 4.55 16.08 11.53
N LEU A 161 4.27 16.13 10.23
CA LEU A 161 4.44 17.34 9.41
C LEU A 161 3.22 18.27 9.46
N ASP A 162 2.06 17.75 9.84
CA ASP A 162 0.82 18.51 10.08
C ASP A 162 0.91 19.33 11.38
#